data_AF-A0A8J1TSV1-F1
#
_entry.id   AF-A0A8J1TSV1-F1
#
_cell.length_a   1.000
_cell.length_b   1.000
_cell.length_c   1.000
_cell.angle_alpha   90.00
_cell.angle_beta   90.00
_cell.angle_gamma   90.00
#
_symmetry.space_group_name_H-M   'P 1'
#
loop_
_entity.id
_entity.type
_entity.pdbx_description
1 polymer ?
#
loop_
_entity_poly.entity_id
_entity_poly.type
_entity_poly.pdbx_seq_one_letter_code
_entity_poly.pdbx_strand_id
1 'polypeptide(L)'
;MAETSLIVTGTSSNDYELKGRPCELSAFSYVPKERTEPIERTYFNTEKKERYTNSTYDRLFHQKEGYNNKLYRCDRDHAKSRGLTVREEEKTKDVPVLMSSAYGQRLAFDLDPPTREHVRIGHVQSEFFRRNDINIRKNKP
;
A
#
# COMPACT_ATOMS: atom_id res chain seq x y z
N MET A 1 -9.00 8.03 44.16
CA MET A 1 -8.32 7.60 42.92
C MET A 1 -7.86 6.18 43.16
N ALA A 2 -8.25 5.21 42.32
CA ALA A 2 -7.88 3.81 42.52
C ALA A 2 -6.38 3.60 42.23
N GLU A 3 -5.70 2.82 43.06
CA GLU A 3 -4.29 2.51 42.90
C GLU A 3 -4.08 1.65 41.65
N THR A 4 -3.16 2.08 40.79
CA THR A 4 -2.75 1.33 39.60
C THR A 4 -1.67 0.33 40.00
N SER A 5 -1.95 -0.97 39.86
CA SER A 5 -0.96 -2.01 40.05
C SER A 5 -0.09 -2.16 38.80
N LEU A 6 1.21 -2.33 39.01
CA LEU A 6 2.18 -2.73 37.99
C LEU A 6 2.56 -4.18 38.28
N ILE A 7 2.26 -5.08 37.35
CA ILE A 7 2.64 -6.49 37.43
C ILE A 7 3.66 -6.75 36.32
N VAL A 8 4.84 -7.23 36.70
CA VAL A 8 5.85 -7.70 35.75
C VAL A 8 5.76 -9.21 35.66
N THR A 9 5.51 -9.74 34.48
CA THR A 9 5.49 -11.19 34.22
C THR A 9 6.59 -11.56 33.24
N GLY A 10 7.52 -12.41 33.68
CA GLY A 10 8.54 -13.00 32.82
C GLY A 10 8.04 -14.29 32.19
N THR A 11 8.11 -14.39 30.87
CA THR A 11 8.02 -15.66 30.14
C THR A 11 9.44 -16.17 29.85
N SER A 12 9.58 -17.40 29.34
CA SER A 12 10.89 -17.93 28.95
C SER A 12 11.62 -17.09 27.90
N SER A 13 10.89 -16.25 27.15
CA SER A 13 11.45 -15.46 26.06
C SER A 13 11.39 -13.95 26.28
N ASN A 14 10.36 -13.40 26.95
CA ASN A 14 10.16 -11.96 27.12
C ASN A 14 9.58 -11.59 28.49
N ASP A 15 9.91 -10.39 28.94
CA ASP A 15 9.28 -9.75 30.09
C ASP A 15 8.14 -8.83 29.66
N TYR A 16 7.03 -8.88 30.39
CA TYR A 16 5.82 -8.10 30.11
C TYR A 16 5.47 -7.22 31.31
N GLU A 17 5.25 -5.93 31.04
CA GLU A 17 4.72 -4.98 32.02
C GLU A 17 3.23 -4.77 31.85
N LEU A 18 2.44 -5.22 32.82
CA LEU A 18 1.01 -5.04 32.87
C LEU A 18 0.68 -3.88 33.83
N LYS A 19 0.12 -2.80 33.29
CA LYS A 19 -0.30 -1.62 34.06
C LYS A 19 -1.81 -1.47 34.00
N GLY A 20 -2.48 -1.50 35.14
CA GLY A 20 -3.93 -1.39 35.21
C GLY A 20 -4.47 -1.66 36.60
N ARG A 21 -5.80 -1.64 36.73
CA ARG A 21 -6.46 -2.10 37.95
C ARG A 21 -6.42 -3.63 38.01
N PRO A 22 -6.36 -4.25 39.19
CA PRO A 22 -6.29 -5.71 39.29
C PRO A 22 -7.43 -6.45 38.58
N CYS A 23 -8.64 -5.87 38.53
CA CYS A 23 -9.77 -6.43 37.78
C CYS A 23 -9.61 -6.34 36.24
N GLU A 24 -8.79 -5.40 35.74
CA GLU A 24 -8.47 -5.22 34.32
C GLU A 24 -7.29 -6.09 33.88
N LEU A 25 -6.46 -6.54 34.83
CA LEU A 25 -5.27 -7.37 34.58
C LEU A 25 -5.55 -8.88 34.61
N SER A 26 -6.82 -9.29 34.72
CA SER A 26 -7.19 -10.70 34.65
C SER A 26 -6.93 -11.25 33.24
N ALA A 27 -6.53 -12.52 33.17
CA ALA A 27 -6.24 -13.21 31.91
C ALA A 27 -7.39 -13.18 30.90
N PHE A 28 -8.63 -12.99 31.37
CA PHE A 28 -9.83 -12.95 30.53
C PHE A 28 -10.28 -11.54 30.12
N SER A 29 -9.84 -10.50 30.83
CA SER A 29 -10.27 -9.11 30.61
C SER A 29 -9.16 -8.20 30.11
N TYR A 30 -7.90 -8.61 30.23
CA TYR A 30 -6.77 -7.79 29.83
C TYR A 30 -6.65 -7.70 28.31
N VAL A 31 -6.79 -6.48 27.79
CA VAL A 31 -6.55 -6.15 26.38
C VAL A 31 -5.44 -5.09 26.30
N PRO A 32 -4.25 -5.42 25.79
CA PRO A 32 -3.17 -4.45 25.66
C PRO A 32 -3.56 -3.36 24.63
N LYS A 33 -3.32 -2.10 24.99
CA LYS A 33 -3.61 -0.95 24.11
C LYS A 33 -2.70 -0.92 22.89
N GLU A 34 -1.48 -1.41 23.03
CA GLU A 34 -0.50 -1.47 21.97
C GLU A 34 0.13 -2.85 21.89
N ARG A 35 0.38 -3.31 20.66
CA ARG A 35 1.24 -4.46 20.40
C ARG A 35 2.64 -3.95 20.09
N THR A 36 3.56 -4.16 21.01
CA THR A 36 5.00 -3.86 20.88
C THR A 36 5.83 -5.12 20.63
N GLU A 37 5.16 -6.25 20.40
CA GLU A 37 5.80 -7.53 20.16
C GLU A 37 6.58 -7.51 18.82
N PRO A 38 7.67 -8.29 18.73
CA PRO A 38 8.43 -8.41 17.50
C PRO A 38 7.55 -8.96 16.37
N ILE A 39 7.93 -8.61 15.14
CA ILE A 39 7.21 -8.93 13.91
C ILE A 39 6.91 -10.43 13.80
N GLU A 40 7.86 -11.28 14.19
CA GLU A 40 7.78 -12.74 14.15
C GLU A 40 6.64 -13.35 15.00
N ARG A 41 6.14 -12.60 15.99
CA ARG A 41 5.02 -13.04 16.83
C ARG A 41 3.66 -12.58 16.30
N THR A 42 3.65 -11.74 15.28
CA THR A 42 2.41 -11.29 14.65
C THR A 42 1.93 -12.34 13.66
N TYR A 43 0.61 -12.56 13.61
CA TYR A 43 0.02 -13.58 12.72
C TYR A 43 0.43 -13.42 11.24
N PHE A 44 0.68 -12.19 10.79
CA PHE A 44 1.02 -11.89 9.40
C PHE A 44 2.51 -11.61 9.16
N ASN A 45 3.37 -11.69 10.19
CA ASN A 45 4.77 -11.26 10.12
C ASN A 45 4.93 -9.86 9.48
N THR A 46 4.09 -8.91 9.89
CA THR A 46 4.11 -7.54 9.35
C THR A 46 4.39 -6.52 10.44
N GLU A 47 5.17 -5.50 10.09
CA GLU A 47 5.38 -4.33 10.94
C GLU A 47 4.06 -3.62 11.27
N LYS A 48 3.99 -3.07 12.49
CA LYS A 48 2.87 -2.24 12.93
C LYS A 48 2.85 -0.96 12.09
N LYS A 49 1.76 -0.72 11.37
CA LYS A 49 1.54 0.56 10.70
C LYS A 49 1.00 1.58 11.69
N GLU A 50 1.67 2.72 11.83
CA GLU A 50 1.21 3.87 12.64
C GLU A 50 -0.01 4.59 12.04
N ARG A 51 -0.56 4.09 10.93
CA ARG A 51 -1.62 4.74 10.13
C ARG A 51 -2.86 5.10 10.94
N TYR A 52 -3.17 4.35 12.00
CA TYR A 52 -4.35 4.59 12.81
C TYR A 52 -3.96 4.81 14.27
N THR A 53 -4.51 5.86 14.85
CA THR A 53 -4.53 6.07 16.29
C THR A 53 -5.15 4.85 16.99
N ASN A 54 -4.58 4.47 18.14
CA ASN A 54 -5.07 3.33 18.93
C ASN A 54 -6.37 3.68 19.69
N SER A 55 -6.71 4.96 19.76
CA SER A 55 -7.94 5.47 20.37
C SER A 55 -9.14 5.22 19.44
N THR A 56 -10.19 4.60 19.99
CA THR A 56 -11.49 4.49 19.30
C THR A 56 -12.09 5.86 19.01
N TYR A 57 -11.88 6.81 19.92
CA TYR A 57 -12.34 8.18 19.78
C TYR A 57 -11.79 8.84 18.51
N ASP A 58 -10.48 8.83 18.28
CA ASP A 58 -9.92 9.52 17.11
C ASP A 58 -10.36 8.87 15.80
N ARG A 59 -10.59 7.55 15.77
CA ARG A 59 -11.13 6.87 14.58
C ARG A 59 -12.56 7.30 14.25
N LEU A 60 -13.35 7.66 15.26
CA LEU A 60 -14.74 8.08 15.10
C LEU A 60 -14.86 9.58 14.81
N PHE A 61 -14.06 10.40 15.50
CA PHE A 61 -14.23 11.85 15.51
C PHE A 61 -13.16 12.62 14.71
N HIS A 62 -12.03 12.01 14.36
CA HIS A 62 -10.99 12.63 13.52
C HIS A 62 -10.96 12.06 12.10
N GLN A 63 -12.12 11.69 11.56
CA GLN A 63 -12.21 11.30 10.14
C GLN A 63 -11.96 12.51 9.24
N LYS A 64 -11.35 12.27 8.07
CA LYS A 64 -11.15 13.33 7.08
C LYS A 64 -12.48 13.73 6.49
N GLU A 65 -12.98 14.89 6.88
CA GLU A 65 -14.15 15.51 6.28
C GLU A 65 -13.79 16.06 4.89
N GLY A 66 -14.60 15.75 3.88
CA GLY A 66 -14.45 16.30 2.53
C GLY A 66 -14.86 15.36 1.40
N TYR A 67 -15.41 15.93 0.33
CA TYR A 67 -15.76 15.18 -0.88
C TYR A 67 -14.53 14.97 -1.76
N ASN A 68 -14.25 13.73 -2.13
CA ASN A 68 -13.23 13.39 -3.12
C ASN A 68 -13.91 12.97 -4.42
N ASN A 69 -13.92 13.87 -5.41
CA ASN A 69 -14.51 13.64 -6.74
C ASN A 69 -13.89 12.47 -7.51
N LYS A 70 -12.71 11.96 -7.09
CA LYS A 70 -12.06 10.80 -7.70
C LYS A 70 -12.47 9.48 -7.04
N LEU A 71 -13.10 9.51 -5.86
CA LEU A 71 -13.66 8.32 -5.20
C LEU A 71 -15.10 8.10 -5.67
N TYR A 72 -15.51 6.83 -5.81
CA TYR A 72 -16.88 6.49 -6.20
C TYR A 72 -17.84 6.69 -5.02
N ARG A 73 -19.16 6.59 -5.26
CA ARG A 73 -20.25 6.78 -4.28
C ARG A 73 -20.25 5.84 -3.06
N CYS A 74 -19.27 4.95 -2.95
CA CYS A 74 -19.07 4.11 -1.78
C CYS A 74 -17.95 4.74 -0.97
N ASP A 75 -18.21 5.06 0.30
CA ASP A 75 -17.29 5.69 1.27
C ASP A 75 -16.11 4.79 1.68
N ARG A 76 -15.63 3.96 0.75
CA ARG A 76 -14.42 3.15 0.93
C ARG A 76 -13.21 4.03 0.66
N ASP A 77 -12.55 4.48 1.73
CA ASP A 77 -11.30 5.24 1.70
C ASP A 77 -10.25 4.65 0.74
N HIS A 78 -10.21 3.32 0.62
CA HIS A 78 -9.24 2.59 -0.19
C HIS A 78 -9.84 1.96 -1.45
N ALA A 79 -10.89 2.56 -2.04
CA ALA A 79 -11.43 2.10 -3.31
C ALA A 79 -10.34 2.02 -4.41
N LYS A 80 -10.35 0.93 -5.18
CA LYS A 80 -9.34 0.62 -6.21
C LYS A 80 -7.90 0.57 -5.67
N SER A 81 -7.72 0.13 -4.42
CA SER A 81 -6.43 0.04 -3.72
C SER A 81 -5.70 1.38 -3.59
N ARG A 82 -6.41 2.51 -3.67
CA ARG A 82 -5.80 3.84 -3.53
C ARG A 82 -5.33 4.08 -2.10
N GLY A 83 -4.09 4.54 -1.95
CA GLY A 83 -3.45 4.75 -0.65
C GLY A 83 -3.03 3.44 0.05
N LEU A 84 -3.14 2.29 -0.62
CA LEU A 84 -2.55 1.04 -0.18
C LEU A 84 -1.26 0.81 -0.97
N THR A 85 -0.17 0.49 -0.27
CA THR A 85 1.12 0.14 -0.86
C THR A 85 1.32 -1.37 -0.79
N VAL A 86 0.31 -2.13 -1.22
CA VAL A 86 0.24 -3.61 -1.12
C VAL A 86 1.53 -4.29 -1.61
N ARG A 87 2.12 -3.80 -2.70
CA ARG A 87 3.39 -4.32 -3.23
C ARG A 87 4.55 -4.19 -2.24
N GLU A 88 4.72 -3.03 -1.62
CA GLU A 88 5.80 -2.79 -0.66
C GLU A 88 5.59 -3.67 0.59
N GLU A 89 4.34 -3.81 1.01
CA GLU A 89 3.94 -4.67 2.13
C GLU A 89 4.14 -6.16 1.85
N GLU A 90 4.02 -6.60 0.59
CA GLU A 90 4.26 -7.99 0.19
C GLU A 90 5.74 -8.29 0.01
N LYS A 91 6.59 -7.30 -0.34
CA LYS A 91 8.04 -7.49 -0.49
C LYS A 91 8.75 -7.91 0.79
N THR A 92 8.27 -7.44 1.94
CA THR A 92 8.87 -7.75 3.25
C THR A 92 8.44 -9.11 3.78
N LYS A 93 7.48 -9.79 3.13
CA LYS A 93 7.00 -11.10 3.56
C LYS A 93 7.85 -12.19 2.95
N ASP A 94 8.29 -13.12 3.79
CA ASP A 94 9.02 -14.32 3.34
C ASP A 94 8.19 -15.18 2.39
N VAL A 95 6.88 -15.27 2.64
CA VAL A 95 5.93 -16.00 1.79
C VAL A 95 4.87 -15.02 1.24
N PRO A 96 4.83 -14.79 -0.09
CA PRO A 96 3.83 -13.93 -0.68
C PRO A 96 2.45 -14.59 -0.61
N VAL A 97 1.43 -13.82 -0.21
CA VAL A 97 0.03 -14.29 -0.02
C VAL A 97 -0.72 -14.50 -1.37
N LEU A 98 -0.08 -14.16 -2.49
CA LEU A 98 -0.48 -14.33 -3.90
C LEU A 98 -1.55 -13.40 -4.50
N MET A 99 -1.28 -13.13 -5.79
CA MET A 99 -2.07 -12.67 -6.96
C MET A 99 -1.44 -11.46 -7.67
N SER A 100 -0.78 -10.54 -6.94
CA SER A 100 -0.23 -9.31 -7.54
C SER A 100 1.26 -9.06 -7.32
N SER A 101 1.90 -9.76 -6.38
CA SER A 101 3.35 -9.62 -6.11
C SER A 101 4.22 -10.17 -7.24
N ALA A 102 3.84 -11.33 -7.78
CA ALA A 102 4.63 -12.04 -8.80
C ALA A 102 4.08 -11.83 -10.23
N TYR A 103 2.76 -11.73 -10.38
CA TYR A 103 2.11 -11.66 -11.70
C TYR A 103 1.73 -10.23 -12.07
N GLY A 104 2.12 -9.78 -13.27
CA GLY A 104 1.82 -8.44 -13.78
C GLY A 104 2.80 -7.34 -13.34
N GLN A 105 3.86 -7.67 -12.60
CA GLN A 105 4.91 -6.71 -12.28
C GLN A 105 5.70 -6.36 -13.54
N ARG A 106 5.76 -5.06 -13.87
CA ARG A 106 6.67 -4.58 -14.90
C ARG A 106 8.11 -4.82 -14.44
N LEU A 107 8.80 -5.70 -15.14
CA LEU A 107 10.21 -6.01 -14.88
C LEU A 107 11.07 -4.79 -15.27
N ALA A 108 12.20 -4.60 -14.57
CA ALA A 108 13.10 -3.47 -14.85
C ALA A 108 13.73 -3.56 -16.26
N PHE A 109 13.84 -4.79 -16.77
CA PHE A 109 14.24 -5.09 -18.13
C PHE A 109 13.03 -5.67 -18.83
N ASP A 110 12.67 -5.10 -19.98
CA ASP A 110 11.67 -5.69 -20.86
C ASP A 110 12.28 -7.03 -21.36
N LEU A 111 12.01 -8.12 -20.65
CA LEU A 111 12.46 -9.48 -21.02
C LEU A 111 11.90 -9.89 -22.39
N ASP A 112 10.82 -9.23 -22.80
CA ASP A 112 10.19 -9.36 -24.10
C ASP A 112 9.85 -7.94 -24.61
N PRO A 113 10.81 -7.23 -25.23
CA PRO A 113 10.55 -5.91 -25.78
C PRO A 113 9.55 -6.06 -26.92
N PRO A 114 8.47 -5.25 -26.97
CA PRO A 114 7.45 -5.41 -27.99
C PRO A 114 8.06 -5.25 -29.39
N THR A 115 8.08 -6.34 -30.16
CA THR A 115 8.57 -6.34 -31.54
C THR A 115 7.71 -5.41 -32.39
N ARG A 116 8.34 -4.50 -33.15
CA ARG A 116 7.62 -3.51 -33.99
C ARG A 116 7.25 -4.01 -35.39
N GLU A 117 7.32 -5.32 -35.61
CA GLU A 117 7.14 -5.95 -36.93
C GLU A 117 5.80 -5.62 -37.59
N HIS A 118 4.74 -5.46 -36.80
CA HIS A 118 3.36 -5.25 -37.28
C HIS A 118 2.73 -3.93 -36.79
N VAL A 119 3.55 -2.90 -36.53
CA VAL A 119 3.06 -1.60 -36.03
C VAL A 119 2.46 -0.78 -37.18
N ARG A 120 1.40 -0.01 -36.88
CA ARG A 120 0.81 0.92 -37.85
C ARG A 120 1.82 2.02 -38.22
N ILE A 121 2.11 2.16 -39.52
CA ILE A 121 2.98 3.20 -40.06
C ILE A 121 2.12 4.28 -40.72
N GLY A 122 2.37 5.55 -40.38
CA GLY A 122 1.66 6.70 -40.94
C GLY A 122 2.16 7.11 -42.33
N HIS A 123 1.95 6.26 -43.34
CA HIS A 123 2.41 6.51 -44.71
C HIS A 123 1.91 7.86 -45.26
N VAL A 124 0.60 8.14 -45.15
CA VAL A 124 0.02 9.41 -45.63
C VAL A 124 0.70 10.62 -44.99
N GLN A 125 0.90 10.60 -43.68
CA GLN A 125 1.49 11.74 -42.98
C GLN A 125 2.97 11.95 -43.34
N SER A 126 3.70 10.86 -43.58
CA SER A 126 5.14 10.91 -43.89
C SER A 126 5.43 11.19 -45.37
N GLU A 127 4.59 10.70 -46.28
CA GLU A 127 4.82 10.79 -47.72
C GLU A 127 4.15 12.02 -48.35
N PHE A 128 2.92 12.36 -47.91
CA PHE A 128 2.14 13.39 -48.60
C PHE A 128 2.47 14.79 -48.09
N PHE A 129 2.76 14.93 -46.80
CA PHE A 129 3.01 16.21 -46.19
C PHE A 129 4.50 16.45 -45.99
N ARG A 130 4.98 17.59 -46.47
CA ARG A 130 6.37 18.01 -46.27
C ARG A 130 6.45 18.95 -45.08
N ARG A 131 7.57 18.86 -44.36
CA ARG A 131 7.81 19.71 -43.17
C ARG A 131 8.03 21.18 -43.54
N ASN A 132 8.52 21.46 -44.74
CA ASN A 132 8.79 22.79 -45.27
C ASN A 132 8.21 22.94 -46.69
N ASP A 133 7.56 24.07 -46.97
CA ASP A 133 6.99 24.42 -48.29
C ASP A 133 8.07 24.96 -49.25
N ILE A 134 9.01 24.10 -49.63
CA ILE A 134 10.04 24.45 -50.62
C ILE A 134 9.49 24.11 -52.01
N ASN A 135 9.34 25.12 -52.87
CA ASN A 135 8.97 24.95 -54.26
C ASN A 135 10.02 24.10 -55.00
N ILE A 136 9.67 22.85 -55.33
CA ILE A 136 10.53 21.98 -56.15
C ILE A 136 10.49 22.52 -57.57
N ARG A 137 11.64 23.01 -58.08
CA ARG A 137 11.76 23.43 -59.47
C ARG A 137 11.45 22.24 -60.38
N LYS A 138 10.53 22.42 -61.33
CA LYS A 138 10.34 21.47 -62.42
C LYS A 138 11.58 21.53 -63.31
N ASN A 139 12.36 20.46 -63.35
CA ASN A 139 13.34 20.30 -64.43
C ASN A 139 12.55 20.20 -65.73
N LYS A 140 12.77 21.16 -66.63
CA LYS A 140 12.18 21.17 -67.96
C LYS A 140 12.77 19.95 -68.73
N PRO A 141 11.97 19.22 -69.53
CA PRO A 141 12.47 18.09 -70.31
C PRO A 141 13.63 18.49 -71.23
#